data_AF-A0A928Q3V0-F1
#
_entry.id   AF-A0A928Q3V0-F1
#
_cell.length_a   1.000
_cell.length_b   1.000
_cell.length_c   1.000
_cell.angle_alpha   90.00
_cell.angle_beta   90.00
_cell.angle_gamma   90.00
#
_symmetry.space_group_name_H-M   'P 1'
#
loop_
_entity.id
_entity.type
_entity.pdbx_description
1 polymer ?
#
loop_
_entity_poly.entity_id
_entity_poly.type
_entity_poly.pdbx_seq_one_letter_code
_entity_poly.pdbx_strand_id
1 'polypeptide(L)' 'MTNKEIGRILNLFEVGEATGHNFILSKKSPVVHKVSEENIQELLEKHVISKIREGQAGEDQYMITELGLRVRNGQAEV' A
#
# COMPACT_ATOMS: atom_id res chain seq x y z
N MET A 1 9.97 9.48 -0.71
CA MET A 1 10.44 8.08 -0.73
C MET A 1 11.09 7.71 -2.05
N THR A 2 12.13 6.90 -1.98
CA THR A 2 12.80 6.22 -3.09
C THR A 2 12.00 5.00 -3.56
N ASN A 3 12.21 4.53 -4.79
CA ASN A 3 11.58 3.28 -5.30
C ASN A 3 11.85 2.06 -4.40
N LYS A 4 13.04 1.99 -3.80
CA LYS A 4 13.40 0.91 -2.87
C LYS A 4 12.57 0.95 -1.58
N GLU A 5 12.30 2.14 -1.07
CA GLU A 5 11.43 2.32 0.11
C GLU A 5 9.98 2.02 -0.24
N ILE A 6 9.50 2.48 -1.40
CA ILE A 6 8.15 2.20 -1.92
C ILE A 6 7.97 0.69 -2.07
N GLY A 7 8.88 -0.01 -2.76
CA GLY A 7 8.82 -1.46 -2.92
C GLY A 7 8.82 -2.21 -1.58
N ARG A 8 9.62 -1.76 -0.62
CA ARG A 8 9.65 -2.34 0.74
C ARG A 8 8.31 -2.16 1.45
N ILE A 9 7.68 -0.98 1.35
CA ILE A 9 6.38 -0.71 1.96
C ILE A 9 5.28 -1.51 1.25
N LEU A 10 5.29 -1.57 -0.08
CA LEU A 10 4.35 -2.38 -0.86
C LEU A 10 4.42 -3.88 -0.53
N ASN A 11 5.60 -4.41 -0.18
CA ASN A 11 5.72 -5.79 0.30
C ASN A 11 5.02 -6.03 1.65
N LEU A 12 4.80 -5.00 2.47
CA LEU A 12 4.05 -5.12 3.73
C LEU A 12 2.55 -5.33 3.51
N PHE A 13 2.05 -5.06 2.29
CA PHE A 13 0.64 -5.19 1.92
C PHE A 13 0.25 -6.66 1.73
N GLU A 14 1.23 -7.55 1.52
CA GLU A 14 1.03 -9.00 1.39
C GLU A 14 0.65 -9.68 2.71
N VAL A 15 0.93 -9.04 3.85
CA VAL A 15 0.66 -9.60 5.19
C VAL A 15 -0.71 -9.18 5.75
N GLY A 16 -1.49 -8.41 4.99
CA GLY A 16 -2.92 -8.19 5.26
C GLY A 16 -3.74 -9.36 4.71
N GLU A 17 -4.78 -9.80 5.45
CA GLU A 17 -5.63 -10.95 5.11
C GLU A 17 -5.87 -11.08 3.59
N ALA A 18 -5.16 -12.04 2.98
CA ALA A 18 -5.16 -12.26 1.54
C ALA A 18 -6.56 -12.68 1.07
N THR A 19 -7.39 -11.72 0.68
CA THR A 19 -8.70 -11.99 0.08
C THR A 19 -8.52 -12.16 -1.43
N GLY A 20 -8.04 -13.34 -1.82
CA GLY A 20 -8.17 -13.90 -3.16
C GLY A 20 -7.24 -13.29 -4.22
N HIS A 21 -7.31 -11.97 -4.47
CA HIS A 21 -6.56 -11.32 -5.56
C HIS A 21 -6.23 -9.83 -5.31
N ASN A 22 -6.64 -9.26 -4.17
CA ASN A 22 -6.45 -7.84 -3.84
C ASN A 22 -5.59 -7.70 -2.58
N PHE A 23 -4.47 -6.98 -2.67
CA PHE A 23 -3.62 -6.64 -1.53
C PHE A 23 -4.24 -5.47 -0.77
N ILE A 24 -5.04 -5.77 0.26
CA ILE A 24 -5.77 -4.77 1.03
C ILE A 24 -4.91 -4.30 2.21
N LEU A 25 -4.50 -3.03 2.21
CA LEU A 25 -4.05 -2.37 3.44
C LEU A 25 -5.26 -2.13 4.32
N SER A 26 -5.33 -2.73 5.50
CA SER A 26 -6.16 -2.21 6.57
C SER A 26 -5.25 -1.77 7.69
N LYS A 27 -5.44 -0.53 8.19
CA LYS A 27 -4.71 -0.05 9.38
C LYS A 27 -5.00 -0.87 10.64
N LYS A 28 -6.01 -1.75 10.65
CA LYS A 28 -6.21 -2.78 11.69
C LYS A 28 -5.14 -3.88 11.68
N SER A 29 -4.41 -4.06 10.57
CA SER A 29 -3.33 -5.04 10.50
C SER A 29 -2.10 -4.55 11.27
N PRO A 30 -1.56 -5.33 12.22
CA PRO A 30 -0.40 -4.93 13.03
C PRO A 30 0.87 -4.71 12.19
N VAL A 31 0.93 -5.27 10.99
CA VAL A 31 2.01 -5.04 10.02
C VAL A 31 1.87 -3.65 9.38
N VAL A 32 0.63 -3.22 9.13
CA VAL A 32 0.28 -1.91 8.55
C VAL A 32 0.34 -0.78 9.57
N HIS A 33 0.12 -1.06 10.86
CA HIS A 33 0.38 -0.11 11.96
C HIS A 33 1.80 0.50 11.93
N LYS A 34 2.76 -0.16 11.26
CA LYS A 34 4.14 0.33 11.09
C LYS A 34 4.31 1.33 9.95
N VAL A 35 3.31 1.49 9.08
CA VAL A 35 3.33 2.45 7.97
C VAL A 35 2.71 3.76 8.46
N SER A 36 3.43 4.88 8.33
CA SER A 36 2.94 6.19 8.76
C SER A 36 1.84 6.72 7.82
N GLU A 37 1.04 7.67 8.30
CA GLU A 37 0.05 8.38 7.48
C GLU A 37 0.71 9.12 6.31
N GLU A 38 1.87 9.73 6.55
CA GLU A 38 2.68 10.39 5.53
C GLU A 38 3.10 9.42 4.42
N ASN A 39 3.48 8.18 4.77
CA ASN A 39 3.80 7.17 3.77
C ASN A 39 2.58 6.79 2.93
N ILE A 40 1.40 6.60 3.56
CA ILE A 40 0.18 6.29 2.81
C ILE A 40 -0.20 7.44 1.88
N GLN A 41 -0.10 8.68 2.36
CA GLN A 41 -0.39 9.85 1.54
C GLN A 41 0.57 9.97 0.35
N GLU A 42 1.87 9.79 0.56
CA GLU A 42 2.84 9.83 -0.53
C GLU A 42 2.62 8.70 -1.55
N LEU A 43 2.24 7.49 -1.11
CA LEU A 43 1.90 6.38 -2.02
C LEU A 43 0.63 6.67 -2.85
N LEU A 44 -0.35 7.39 -2.28
CA LEU A 44 -1.55 7.85 -3.00
C LEU A 44 -1.19 8.93 -4.03
N GLU A 45 -0.37 9.90 -3.66
CA GLU A 45 0.10 10.98 -4.54
C GLU A 45 0.93 10.43 -5.72
N LYS A 46 1.72 9.38 -5.47
CA LYS A 46 2.48 8.67 -6.53
C LYS A 46 1.65 7.66 -7.33
N HIS A 47 0.35 7.54 -7.06
CA HIS A 47 -0.57 6.61 -7.73
C HIS A 47 -0.15 5.13 -7.71
N VAL A 48 0.70 4.74 -6.75
CA VAL A 48 1.13 3.33 -6.58
C VAL A 48 0.12 2.53 -5.74
N ILE A 49 -0.75 3.22 -5.00
CA ILE A 49 -1.90 2.64 -4.31
C ILE A 49 -3.15 3.48 -4.57
N SER A 50 -4.32 2.88 -4.34
CA SER A 50 -5.62 3.56 -4.42
C SER A 50 -6.46 3.24 -3.20
N LYS A 51 -7.15 4.22 -2.63
CA LYS A 51 -8.15 4.00 -1.58
C LYS A 51 -9.41 3.36 -2.19
N ILE A 52 -9.81 2.22 -1.65
CA ILE A 52 -10.99 1.45 -2.14
C ILE A 52 -12.15 1.44 -1.15
N ARG A 53 -11.88 1.75 0.14
CA ARG A 53 -12.92 1.88 1.16
C ARG A 53 -12.52 2.94 2.18
N GLU A 54 -13.47 3.82 2.48
CA GLU A 54 -13.43 4.66 3.68
C GLU A 54 -13.93 3.83 4.86
N GLY A 55 -13.12 3.75 5.91
CA GLY A 55 -13.51 3.11 7.17
C GLY A 55 -13.48 4.12 8.33
N GLN A 56 -13.83 3.67 9.53
CA GLN A 56 -13.57 4.47 10.74
C GLN A 56 -12.05 4.57 10.99
N ALA A 57 -11.62 5.42 11.93
CA ALA A 57 -10.20 5.68 12.19
C ALA A 57 -9.35 4.38 12.23
N GLY A 58 -8.48 4.19 11.23
CA GLY A 58 -7.66 2.98 11.12
C GLY A 58 -8.28 1.81 10.33
N GLU A 59 -9.39 2.02 9.66
CA GLU A 59 -10.08 0.98 8.88
C GLU A 59 -10.06 1.22 7.37
N ASP A 60 -9.47 2.34 6.92
CA ASP A 60 -9.31 2.63 5.50
C ASP A 60 -8.65 1.45 4.78
N GLN A 61 -9.22 1.14 3.62
CA GLN A 61 -8.74 0.06 2.77
C GLN A 61 -8.10 0.62 1.52
N TYR A 62 -6.88 0.15 1.22
CA TYR A 62 -6.15 0.53 0.01
C TYR A 62 -5.74 -0.69 -0.79
N MET A 63 -5.65 -0.53 -2.10
CA MET A 63 -5.24 -1.55 -3.05
C MET A 63 -3.99 -1.08 -3.80
N ILE A 64 -3.05 -1.99 -4.09
CA ILE A 64 -1.90 -1.69 -4.96
C ILE A 64 -2.38 -1.55 -6.40
N THR A 65 -1.97 -0.48 -7.09
CA THR A 65 -2.29 -0.28 -8.52
C THR A 65 -1.37 -1.10 -9.42
N GLU A 66 -1.66 -1.17 -10.73
CA GLU A 66 -0.73 -1.76 -11.69
C GLU A 66 0.65 -1.08 -11.67
N LEU A 67 0.68 0.25 -11.49
CA LEU A 67 1.93 1.00 -11.36
C LEU A 67 2.68 0.58 -10.10
N GLY A 68 2.00 0.47 -8.96
CA GLY A 68 2.60 -0.01 -7.72
C GLY A 68 3.19 -1.42 -7.85
N LEU A 69 2.51 -2.32 -8.55
CA LEU A 69 3.04 -3.67 -8.84
C LEU A 69 4.31 -3.61 -9.69
N ARG A 70 4.34 -2.75 -10.72
CA ARG A 70 5.55 -2.56 -11.55
C ARG A 70 6.70 -1.94 -10.77
N VAL A 71 6.45 -0.92 -9.95
CA VAL A 71 7.48 -0.29 -9.09
C VAL A 71 8.05 -1.30 -8.10
N ARG A 72 7.18 -2.09 -7.44
CA ARG A 72 7.59 -3.16 -6.53
C ARG A 72 8.50 -4.18 -7.21
N ASN A 73 8.18 -4.57 -8.44
CA ASN A 73 8.94 -5.54 -9.21
C ASN A 73 10.20 -4.94 -9.87
N GLY A 74 10.52 -3.66 -9.65
CA GLY A 74 11.65 -2.98 -10.29
C GLY A 74 11.45 -2.73 -11.79
N GLN A 75 10.20 -2.73 -12.25
CA GLN A 75 9.79 -2.56 -13.65
C GLN A 75 9.37 -1.12 -13.99
N ALA A 76 9.26 -0.23 -12.99
CA ALA A 76 8.88 1.17 -13.16
C ALA A 76 9.48 2.05 -12.06
N GLU A 77 9.53 3.36 -12.30
CA GLU A 77 10.03 4.39 -11.37
C GLU A 77 8.97 5.48 -11.15
N VAL A 78 8.90 6.05 -9.93
CA VAL A 78 7.89 7.05 -9.50
C VAL A 78 8.40 8.13 -8.55
#